data_AF-A0A1Q7MBJ0-F1
#
_entry.id   AF-A0A1Q7MBJ0-F1
#
_cell.length_a   1.000
_cell.length_b   1.000
_cell.length_c   1.000
_cell.angle_alpha   90.00
_cell.angle_beta   90.00
_cell.angle_gamma   90.00
#
_symmetry.space_group_name_H-M   'P 1'
#
loop_
_entity.id
_entity.type
_entity.pdbx_description
1 polymer ?
#
loop_
_entity_poly.entity_id
_entity_poly.type
_entity_poly.pdbx_seq_one_letter_code
_entity_poly.pdbx_strand_id
1 'polypeptide(L)'
;MLGYDGSVGEVTGPPGATAAAPQKRSVGEVTAATAAAPQKRSAGSAIANGLAAAAGGLIRITSRIFGSVASRGGTAWADFRARPEHSRWRAYALGSYGLIVAATLAGQLYTDNVLGAYVRVQRVDLPAMTQIFVRNDSGKPWRSVRLTLNGIYEYRTEEVGPGGHVMLTVNKFAIRDQVGKPTYAPRNLEPKTLLVDTLAGRYEAEFHE
;
A
#
# COMPACT_ATOMS: atom_id res chain seq x y z
N MET A 1 -75.83 43.73 7.87
CA MET A 1 -75.14 43.01 6.78
C MET A 1 -75.00 41.54 7.18
N LEU A 2 -74.75 40.61 6.26
CA LEU A 2 -74.83 39.15 6.46
C LEU A 2 -73.89 38.66 7.59
N GLY A 3 -74.15 37.55 8.32
CA GLY A 3 -75.34 36.68 8.39
C GLY A 3 -75.05 35.19 8.09
N TYR A 4 -75.14 34.31 9.12
CA TYR A 4 -74.98 32.84 9.07
C TYR A 4 -73.58 32.35 8.60
N ASP A 5 -73.13 31.09 8.77
CA ASP A 5 -73.22 30.10 9.86
C ASP A 5 -72.02 29.12 9.63
N GLY A 6 -71.90 28.01 10.35
CA GLY A 6 -70.79 27.05 10.21
C GLY A 6 -71.16 25.70 9.57
N SER A 7 -70.23 24.75 9.76
CA SER A 7 -70.40 23.28 9.65
C SER A 7 -70.19 22.58 8.30
N VAL A 8 -69.45 21.46 8.40
CA VAL A 8 -69.31 20.25 7.54
C VAL A 8 -69.08 20.33 6.01
N GLY A 9 -68.18 19.45 5.52
CA GLY A 9 -67.97 19.14 4.10
C GLY A 9 -66.82 18.13 3.89
N GLU A 10 -67.01 17.14 3.01
CA GLU A 10 -66.11 16.00 2.76
C GLU A 10 -65.88 15.82 1.22
N VAL A 11 -65.16 14.77 0.78
CA VAL A 11 -65.26 14.09 -0.56
C VAL A 11 -64.36 14.56 -1.75
N THR A 12 -63.30 13.76 -2.03
CA THR A 12 -62.66 13.41 -3.34
C THR A 12 -61.75 14.37 -4.19
N GLY A 13 -60.95 13.77 -5.10
CA GLY A 13 -60.09 14.40 -6.15
C GLY A 13 -60.78 14.44 -7.54
N PRO A 14 -60.16 14.16 -8.73
CA PRO A 14 -58.80 13.71 -9.13
C PRO A 14 -58.13 14.75 -10.11
N PRO A 15 -57.71 14.53 -11.40
CA PRO A 15 -57.03 13.45 -12.17
C PRO A 15 -55.82 13.88 -13.08
N GLY A 16 -55.15 12.94 -13.78
CA GLY A 16 -54.42 13.16 -15.08
C GLY A 16 -52.99 12.57 -15.21
N ALA A 17 -52.48 12.13 -16.38
CA ALA A 17 -53.10 11.88 -17.70
C ALA A 17 -52.22 11.03 -18.68
N THR A 18 -52.85 10.19 -19.54
CA THR A 18 -52.44 9.73 -20.92
C THR A 18 -51.08 9.02 -21.21
N ALA A 19 -50.90 8.09 -22.18
CA ALA A 19 -51.80 7.28 -23.04
C ALA A 19 -51.02 6.16 -23.85
N ALA A 20 -51.75 5.32 -24.61
CA ALA A 20 -51.32 4.43 -25.73
C ALA A 20 -50.79 2.99 -25.45
N ALA A 21 -50.88 2.12 -26.49
CA ALA A 21 -50.66 0.64 -26.52
C ALA A 21 -50.32 0.20 -27.99
N PRO A 22 -50.25 -1.09 -28.46
CA PRO A 22 -50.51 -2.39 -27.80
C PRO A 22 -49.61 -3.62 -28.23
N GLN A 23 -49.99 -4.83 -27.77
CA GLN A 23 -49.76 -6.19 -28.33
C GLN A 23 -48.35 -6.77 -28.66
N LYS A 24 -48.02 -7.93 -28.05
CA LYS A 24 -48.12 -9.28 -28.70
C LYS A 24 -47.99 -10.43 -27.68
N ARG A 25 -48.25 -11.68 -28.11
CA ARG A 25 -48.34 -12.88 -27.23
C ARG A 25 -47.81 -14.15 -27.93
N SER A 26 -47.18 -15.04 -27.15
CA SER A 26 -47.09 -16.51 -27.33
C SER A 26 -45.98 -17.15 -28.19
N VAL A 27 -45.74 -18.43 -27.85
CA VAL A 27 -44.99 -19.52 -28.53
C VAL A 27 -43.44 -19.44 -28.52
N GLY A 28 -42.80 -20.53 -28.08
CA GLY A 28 -41.34 -20.72 -28.21
C GLY A 28 -40.70 -21.59 -27.10
N GLU A 29 -41.07 -22.86 -26.99
CA GLU A 29 -40.41 -23.81 -26.07
C GLU A 29 -39.07 -24.30 -26.66
N VAL A 30 -37.99 -24.21 -25.88
CA VAL A 30 -36.76 -25.00 -26.10
C VAL A 30 -36.29 -25.55 -24.76
N THR A 31 -36.12 -26.86 -24.70
CA THR A 31 -35.66 -27.60 -23.52
C THR A 31 -34.13 -27.72 -23.50
N ALA A 32 -33.55 -27.84 -22.31
CA ALA A 32 -32.41 -28.70 -21.95
C ALA A 32 -31.77 -28.24 -20.63
N ALA A 33 -31.51 -29.17 -19.72
CA ALA A 33 -30.73 -28.89 -18.52
C ALA A 33 -29.23 -28.98 -18.82
N THR A 34 -28.44 -28.00 -18.36
CA THR A 34 -26.98 -28.12 -18.26
C THR A 34 -26.57 -27.96 -16.80
N ALA A 35 -25.92 -29.01 -16.28
CA ALA A 35 -25.54 -29.25 -14.89
C ALA A 35 -25.27 -28.00 -14.02
N ALA A 36 -25.95 -27.93 -12.87
CA ALA A 36 -25.52 -27.11 -11.74
C ALA A 36 -24.19 -27.67 -11.20
N ALA A 37 -23.07 -27.05 -11.58
CA ALA A 37 -21.76 -27.46 -11.11
C ALA A 37 -21.67 -27.34 -9.58
N PRO A 38 -21.28 -28.40 -8.84
CA PRO A 38 -21.20 -28.33 -7.39
C PRO A 38 -20.07 -27.38 -6.98
N GLN A 39 -20.43 -26.22 -6.42
CA GLN A 39 -19.46 -25.31 -5.80
C GLN A 39 -18.71 -26.06 -4.69
N LYS A 40 -17.48 -26.50 -4.97
CA LYS A 40 -16.58 -27.06 -3.97
C LYS A 40 -16.38 -25.99 -2.89
N ARG A 41 -17.00 -26.20 -1.72
CA ARG A 41 -16.80 -25.37 -0.52
C ARG A 41 -15.37 -25.56 -0.01
N SER A 42 -14.44 -24.84 -0.63
CA SER A 42 -13.03 -24.79 -0.21
C SER A 42 -12.94 -24.27 1.22
N ALA A 43 -12.20 -24.96 2.08
CA ALA A 43 -11.96 -24.57 3.47
C ALA A 43 -11.32 -23.17 3.60
N GLY A 44 -10.70 -22.66 2.53
CA GLY A 44 -10.15 -21.29 2.49
C GLY A 44 -11.19 -20.18 2.66
N SER A 45 -12.48 -20.40 2.38
CA SER A 45 -13.51 -19.36 2.52
C SER A 45 -13.75 -18.97 3.99
N ALA A 46 -13.65 -19.93 4.93
CA ALA A 46 -13.76 -19.64 6.36
C ALA A 46 -12.59 -18.79 6.85
N ILE A 47 -11.37 -19.06 6.37
CA ILE A 47 -10.16 -18.31 6.73
C ILE A 47 -10.20 -16.90 6.11
N ALA A 48 -10.61 -16.76 4.85
CA ALA A 48 -10.78 -15.47 4.19
C ALA A 48 -11.84 -14.61 4.90
N ASN A 49 -12.99 -15.18 5.25
CA ASN A 49 -14.03 -14.49 6.00
C ASN A 49 -13.58 -14.11 7.42
N GLY A 50 -12.78 -14.95 8.07
CA GLY A 50 -12.16 -14.66 9.37
C GLY A 50 -11.20 -13.47 9.31
N LEU A 51 -10.30 -13.43 8.33
CA LEU A 51 -9.39 -12.29 8.11
C LEU A 51 -10.16 -11.01 7.76
N ALA A 52 -11.18 -11.10 6.90
CA ALA A 52 -12.01 -9.95 6.53
C ALA A 52 -12.79 -9.39 7.74
N ALA A 53 -13.29 -10.27 8.62
CA ALA A 53 -13.95 -9.87 9.86
C ALA A 53 -12.96 -9.21 10.85
N ALA A 54 -11.76 -9.74 10.99
CA ALA A 54 -10.71 -9.15 11.82
C ALA A 54 -10.27 -7.77 11.30
N ALA A 55 -10.03 -7.64 9.99
CA ALA A 55 -9.71 -6.37 9.34
C ALA A 55 -10.86 -5.35 9.47
N GLY A 56 -12.11 -5.76 9.25
CA GLY A 56 -13.28 -4.90 9.43
C GLY A 56 -13.49 -4.46 10.89
N GLY A 57 -13.16 -5.33 11.85
CA GLY A 57 -13.10 -5.00 13.28
C GLY A 57 -12.05 -3.94 13.60
N LEU A 58 -10.81 -4.14 13.11
CA LEU A 58 -9.72 -3.19 13.30
C LEU A 58 -10.01 -1.83 12.66
N ILE A 59 -10.53 -1.81 11.42
CA ILE A 59 -10.93 -0.59 10.72
C ILE A 59 -12.05 0.13 11.49
N ARG A 60 -13.02 -0.59 12.08
CA ARG A 60 -14.06 0.00 12.95
C ARG A 60 -13.48 0.59 14.24
N ILE A 61 -12.49 -0.06 14.87
CA ILE A 61 -11.83 0.47 16.06
C ILE A 61 -11.08 1.76 15.71
N THR A 62 -10.23 1.74 14.67
CA THR A 62 -9.45 2.90 14.23
C THR A 62 -10.36 4.08 13.84
N SER A 63 -11.36 3.86 12.98
CA SER A 63 -12.29 4.93 12.56
C SER A 63 -13.12 5.51 13.72
N ARG A 64 -13.48 4.71 14.72
CA ARG A 64 -14.20 5.19 15.92
C ARG A 64 -13.29 6.01 16.84
N ILE A 65 -12.00 5.69 16.92
CA ILE A 65 -10.99 6.48 17.65
C ILE A 65 -10.78 7.83 16.92
N PHE A 66 -10.37 7.81 15.65
CA PHE A 66 -10.06 9.04 14.92
C PHE A 66 -11.30 9.96 14.73
N GLY A 67 -12.48 9.41 14.45
CA GLY A 67 -13.72 10.19 14.31
C GLY A 67 -14.22 10.84 15.61
N SER A 68 -13.87 10.27 16.78
CA SER A 68 -14.22 10.86 18.09
C SER A 68 -13.18 11.84 18.63
N VAL A 69 -11.94 11.82 18.12
CA VAL A 69 -10.91 12.84 18.42
C VAL A 69 -11.22 14.14 17.68
N ALA A 70 -11.47 14.09 16.36
CA ALA A 70 -11.72 15.29 15.55
C ALA A 70 -12.94 16.10 16.03
N SER A 71 -13.99 15.42 16.49
CA SER A 71 -15.23 16.05 16.98
C SER A 71 -15.17 16.55 18.44
N ARG A 72 -14.13 16.18 19.21
CA ARG A 72 -13.96 16.58 20.63
C ARG A 72 -12.78 17.50 20.89
N GLY A 73 -11.85 17.66 19.93
CA GLY A 73 -10.66 18.49 20.11
C GLY A 73 -10.96 19.97 20.42
N GLY A 74 -11.99 20.55 19.80
CA GLY A 74 -12.34 21.97 19.99
C GLY A 74 -12.79 22.31 21.41
N THR A 75 -13.69 21.52 22.00
CA THR A 75 -14.15 21.72 23.38
C THR A 75 -13.05 21.36 24.38
N ALA A 76 -12.35 20.24 24.19
CA ALA A 76 -11.26 19.83 25.06
C ALA A 76 -10.12 20.88 25.13
N TRP A 77 -9.86 21.62 24.06
CA TRP A 77 -8.87 22.70 24.03
C TRP A 77 -9.34 23.96 24.79
N ALA A 78 -10.64 24.30 24.72
CA ALA A 78 -11.22 25.37 25.52
C ALA A 78 -11.21 25.01 27.02
N ASP A 79 -11.68 23.82 27.37
CA ASP A 79 -11.66 23.28 28.73
C ASP A 79 -10.23 23.21 29.29
N PHE A 80 -9.24 22.86 28.46
CA PHE A 80 -7.84 22.83 28.86
C PHE A 80 -7.26 24.21 29.16
N ARG A 81 -7.60 25.24 28.36
CA ARG A 81 -7.20 26.63 28.61
C ARG A 81 -7.75 27.17 29.93
N ALA A 82 -8.94 26.72 30.33
CA ALA A 82 -9.58 27.12 31.60
C ALA A 82 -9.01 26.44 32.86
N ARG A 83 -8.06 25.49 32.74
CA ARG A 83 -7.51 24.76 33.90
C ARG A 83 -6.44 25.56 34.66
N PRO A 84 -6.31 25.35 35.99
CA PRO A 84 -5.23 25.88 36.80
C PRO A 84 -3.84 25.56 36.23
N GLU A 85 -2.89 26.47 36.42
CA GLU A 85 -1.58 26.44 35.76
C GLU A 85 -0.81 25.14 35.96
N HIS A 86 -0.81 24.58 37.18
CA HIS A 86 -0.16 23.29 37.46
C HIS A 86 -0.71 22.12 36.62
N SER A 87 -1.99 22.14 36.25
CA SER A 87 -2.56 21.14 35.32
C SER A 87 -2.13 21.41 33.87
N ARG A 88 -1.89 22.67 33.50
CA ARG A 88 -1.41 23.04 32.17
C ARG A 88 0.06 22.66 31.99
N TRP A 89 0.93 22.94 32.97
CA TRP A 89 2.33 22.52 32.95
C TRP A 89 2.52 21.01 32.83
N ARG A 90 1.74 20.20 33.56
CA ARG A 90 1.77 18.73 33.43
C ARG A 90 1.38 18.24 32.03
N ALA A 91 0.38 18.87 31.41
CA ALA A 91 -0.04 18.53 30.05
C ALA A 91 0.94 19.02 28.98
N TYR A 92 1.57 20.18 29.15
CA TYR A 92 2.66 20.63 28.27
C TYR A 92 3.86 19.66 28.33
N ALA A 93 4.22 19.18 29.54
CA ALA A 93 5.26 18.16 29.70
C ALA A 93 4.89 16.82 29.03
N LEU A 94 3.66 16.32 29.22
CA LEU A 94 3.20 15.12 28.52
C LEU A 94 3.18 15.30 27.00
N GLY A 95 2.81 16.48 26.51
CA GLY A 95 2.86 16.85 25.10
C GLY A 95 4.27 16.90 24.53
N SER A 96 5.24 17.46 25.27
CA SER A 96 6.64 17.49 24.81
C SER A 96 7.28 16.10 24.85
N TYR A 97 7.00 15.25 25.84
CA TYR A 97 7.40 13.84 25.81
C TYR A 97 6.79 13.09 24.61
N GLY A 98 5.50 13.32 24.31
CA GLY A 98 4.85 12.75 23.13
C GLY A 98 5.50 13.18 21.82
N LEU A 99 5.88 14.46 21.69
CA LEU A 99 6.62 14.98 20.54
C LEU A 99 8.04 14.42 20.43
N ILE A 100 8.76 14.27 21.55
CA ILE A 100 10.09 13.65 21.59
C ILE A 100 10.02 12.19 21.13
N VAL A 101 9.05 11.42 21.63
CA VAL A 101 8.82 10.03 21.22
C VAL A 101 8.41 9.93 19.75
N ALA A 102 7.56 10.83 19.25
CA ALA A 102 7.21 10.88 17.84
C ALA A 102 8.41 11.22 16.95
N ALA A 103 9.28 12.15 17.38
CA ALA A 103 10.49 12.55 16.66
C ALA A 103 11.56 11.44 16.65
N THR A 104 11.81 10.76 17.77
CA THR A 104 12.74 9.62 17.80
C THR A 104 12.21 8.43 17.01
N LEU A 105 10.90 8.15 17.06
CA LEU A 105 10.30 7.10 16.23
C LEU A 105 10.37 7.45 14.74
N ALA A 106 10.13 8.72 14.36
CA ALA A 106 10.28 9.18 12.98
C ALA A 106 11.73 9.08 12.49
N GLY A 107 12.72 9.37 13.35
CA GLY A 107 14.13 9.16 13.05
C GLY A 107 14.52 7.68 12.95
N GLN A 108 13.94 6.80 13.77
CA GLN A 108 14.17 5.35 13.72
C GLN A 108 13.50 4.66 12.52
N LEU A 109 12.41 5.23 11.99
CA LEU A 109 11.74 4.75 10.78
C LEU A 109 12.19 5.48 9.50
N TYR A 110 13.06 6.49 9.63
CA TYR A 110 13.68 7.13 8.47
C TYR A 110 14.62 6.14 7.77
N THR A 111 14.56 6.12 6.44
CA THR A 111 15.46 5.30 5.64
C THR A 111 15.79 6.00 4.32
N ASP A 112 17.07 6.08 4.01
CA ASP A 112 17.58 6.54 2.71
C ASP A 112 17.28 5.56 1.56
N ASN A 113 16.62 4.42 1.85
CA ASN A 113 16.18 3.45 0.87
C ASN A 113 14.91 3.88 0.12
N VAL A 114 15.01 5.01 -0.59
CA VAL A 114 13.93 5.61 -1.40
C VAL A 114 13.39 4.64 -2.47
N LEU A 115 14.21 3.69 -2.91
CA LEU A 115 13.83 2.67 -3.90
C LEU A 115 13.09 1.45 -3.33
N GLY A 116 13.09 1.25 -2.00
CA GLY A 116 12.66 -0.02 -1.41
C GLY A 116 13.51 -1.22 -1.86
N ALA A 117 14.81 -1.00 -2.05
CA ALA A 117 15.76 -2.00 -2.54
C ALA A 117 16.29 -2.86 -1.39
N TYR A 118 15.92 -4.14 -1.36
CA TYR A 118 16.48 -5.11 -0.45
C TYR A 118 17.71 -5.76 -1.08
N VAL A 119 18.88 -5.53 -0.51
CA VAL A 119 20.17 -6.04 -1.01
C VAL A 119 20.79 -6.98 0.01
N ARG A 120 21.28 -8.15 -0.44
CA ARG A 120 22.13 -9.05 0.36
C ARG A 120 23.26 -9.63 -0.48
N VAL A 121 24.41 -9.80 0.17
CA VAL A 121 25.53 -10.61 -0.34
C VAL A 121 25.45 -11.99 0.29
N GLN A 122 25.61 -13.03 -0.52
CA GLN A 122 25.77 -14.41 -0.09
C GLN A 122 27.12 -14.92 -0.62
N ARG A 123 28.10 -15.02 0.29
CA ARG A 123 29.33 -15.78 0.03
C ARG A 123 28.96 -17.28 0.02
N VAL A 124 29.40 -18.01 -0.99
CA VAL A 124 29.20 -19.46 -1.13
C VAL A 124 30.57 -20.10 -1.24
N ASP A 125 30.94 -20.94 -0.26
CA ASP A 125 32.31 -21.46 -0.16
C ASP A 125 32.60 -22.60 -1.15
N LEU A 126 31.59 -23.42 -1.47
CA LEU A 126 31.68 -24.52 -2.43
C LEU A 126 30.49 -24.53 -3.40
N PRO A 127 30.70 -24.27 -4.71
CA PRO A 127 31.91 -23.72 -5.31
C PRO A 127 32.15 -22.28 -4.85
N ALA A 128 33.41 -21.89 -4.62
CA ALA A 128 33.78 -20.55 -4.19
C ALA A 128 33.27 -19.48 -5.17
N MET A 129 32.19 -18.79 -4.78
CA MET A 129 31.59 -17.69 -5.53
C MET A 129 30.80 -16.76 -4.61
N THR A 130 30.79 -15.48 -4.95
CA THR A 130 29.90 -14.52 -4.28
C THR A 130 28.67 -14.26 -5.15
N GLN A 131 27.49 -14.42 -4.56
CA GLN A 131 26.20 -14.02 -5.13
C GLN A 131 25.71 -12.73 -4.48
N ILE A 132 25.07 -11.89 -5.27
CA ILE A 132 24.41 -10.65 -4.85
C ILE A 132 22.93 -10.80 -5.21
N PHE A 133 22.08 -10.70 -4.19
CA PHE A 133 20.64 -10.74 -4.30
C PHE A 133 20.09 -9.31 -4.14
N VAL A 134 19.42 -8.81 -5.17
CA VAL A 134 18.73 -7.51 -5.17
C VAL A 134 17.25 -7.76 -5.38
N ARG A 135 16.38 -7.30 -4.49
CA ARG A 135 14.92 -7.43 -4.61
C ARG A 135 14.24 -6.07 -4.49
N ASN A 136 13.22 -5.86 -5.31
CA ASN A 136 12.37 -4.69 -5.29
C ASN A 136 11.21 -4.90 -4.30
N ASP A 137 11.33 -4.38 -3.08
CA ASP A 137 10.28 -4.40 -2.07
C ASP A 137 9.33 -3.19 -2.17
N SER A 138 9.50 -2.34 -3.19
CA SER A 138 8.57 -1.25 -3.48
C SER A 138 7.34 -1.75 -4.25
N GLY A 139 6.22 -1.02 -4.10
CA GLY A 139 4.99 -1.26 -4.86
C GLY A 139 5.02 -0.81 -6.33
N LYS A 140 6.19 -0.53 -6.92
CA LYS A 140 6.35 -0.02 -8.29
C LYS A 140 7.44 -0.78 -9.05
N PRO A 141 7.31 -1.02 -10.36
CA PRO A 141 8.42 -1.57 -11.14
C PRO A 141 9.56 -0.55 -11.23
N TRP A 142 10.80 -1.01 -11.04
CA TRP A 142 11.98 -0.22 -11.38
C TRP A 142 12.30 -0.38 -12.87
N ARG A 143 12.77 0.68 -13.52
CA ARG A 143 13.08 0.70 -14.96
C ARG A 143 14.47 1.25 -15.24
N SER A 144 15.08 0.72 -16.30
CA SER A 144 16.47 0.96 -16.73
C SER A 144 17.45 0.79 -15.57
N VAL A 145 17.34 -0.33 -14.87
CA VAL A 145 18.05 -0.62 -13.62
C VAL A 145 19.53 -0.86 -13.90
N ARG A 146 20.38 -0.03 -13.31
CA ARG A 146 21.83 -0.12 -13.35
C ARG A 146 22.34 -0.52 -11.97
N LEU A 147 23.01 -1.66 -11.91
CA LEU A 147 23.66 -2.17 -10.71
C LEU A 147 25.17 -1.97 -10.85
N THR A 148 25.79 -1.17 -9.98
CA THR A 148 27.23 -0.87 -10.04
C THR A 148 27.93 -1.40 -8.79
N LEU A 149 28.75 -2.43 -8.96
CA LEU A 149 29.49 -3.09 -7.89
C LEU A 149 30.89 -2.45 -7.73
N ASN A 150 31.22 -2.07 -6.50
CA ASN A 150 32.47 -1.40 -6.11
C ASN A 150 32.81 -0.19 -6.99
N GLY A 151 31.79 0.57 -7.40
CA GLY A 151 31.91 1.79 -8.23
C GLY A 151 32.30 1.59 -9.70
N ILE A 152 32.78 0.41 -10.12
CA ILE A 152 33.36 0.20 -11.46
C ILE A 152 32.73 -0.92 -12.28
N TYR A 153 32.22 -1.99 -11.66
CA TYR A 153 31.68 -3.14 -12.40
C TYR A 153 30.18 -2.98 -12.60
N GLU A 154 29.73 -2.81 -13.85
CA GLU A 154 28.34 -2.51 -14.19
C GLU A 154 27.57 -3.76 -14.63
N TYR A 155 26.30 -3.84 -14.22
CA TYR A 155 25.29 -4.71 -14.81
C TYR A 155 24.02 -3.89 -15.07
N ARG A 156 23.31 -4.17 -16.19
CA ARG A 156 22.05 -3.49 -16.53
C ARG A 156 20.94 -4.49 -16.80
N THR A 157 19.72 -4.17 -16.38
CA THR A 157 18.49 -4.86 -16.74
C THR A 157 17.36 -3.85 -16.97
N GLU A 158 16.48 -4.12 -17.94
CA GLU A 158 15.50 -3.13 -18.39
C GLU A 158 14.37 -2.86 -17.38
N GLU A 159 13.88 -3.90 -16.70
CA GLU A 159 12.79 -3.77 -15.72
C GLU A 159 12.93 -4.79 -14.58
N VAL A 160 12.57 -4.38 -13.36
CA VAL A 160 12.44 -5.25 -12.18
C VAL A 160 11.09 -4.96 -11.53
N GLY A 161 10.13 -5.87 -11.70
CA GLY A 161 8.76 -5.70 -11.19
C GLY A 161 8.65 -5.65 -9.66
N PRO A 162 7.52 -5.21 -9.10
CA PRO A 162 7.27 -5.23 -7.65
C PRO A 162 7.40 -6.65 -7.08
N GLY A 163 8.14 -6.82 -5.98
CA GLY A 163 8.50 -8.12 -5.41
C GLY A 163 9.49 -8.95 -6.26
N GLY A 164 9.85 -8.46 -7.45
CA GLY A 164 10.81 -9.09 -8.34
C GLY A 164 12.24 -9.01 -7.79
N HIS A 165 13.06 -10.00 -8.15
CA HIS A 165 14.45 -10.09 -7.70
C HIS A 165 15.40 -10.39 -8.85
N VAL A 166 16.63 -9.92 -8.68
CA VAL A 166 17.78 -10.09 -9.56
C VAL A 166 18.88 -10.73 -8.71
N MET A 167 19.25 -11.97 -9.03
CA MET A 167 20.32 -12.69 -8.32
C MET A 167 21.49 -12.93 -9.27
N LEU A 168 22.62 -12.31 -8.96
CA LEU A 168 23.80 -12.25 -9.82
C LEU A 168 25.03 -12.78 -9.10
N THR A 169 25.73 -13.73 -9.72
CA THR A 169 27.12 -14.01 -9.36
C THR A 169 28.01 -12.83 -9.76
N VAL A 170 29.01 -12.48 -8.95
CA VAL A 170 29.85 -11.29 -9.17
C VAL A 170 30.47 -11.25 -10.58
N ASN A 171 30.84 -12.40 -11.15
CA ASN A 171 31.34 -12.52 -12.52
C ASN A 171 30.35 -12.14 -13.66
N LYS A 172 29.11 -11.74 -13.35
CA LYS A 172 28.14 -11.20 -14.32
C LYS A 172 28.26 -9.69 -14.51
N PHE A 173 28.84 -8.98 -13.54
CA PHE A 173 29.14 -7.56 -13.67
C PHE A 173 30.40 -7.37 -14.53
N ALA A 174 30.46 -6.31 -15.32
CA ALA A 174 31.58 -6.02 -16.21
C ALA A 174 31.89 -4.53 -16.28
N ILE A 175 33.17 -4.18 -16.36
CA ILE A 175 33.60 -2.88 -16.86
C ILE A 175 33.43 -2.91 -18.37
N ARG A 176 32.84 -1.86 -18.96
CA ARG A 176 32.84 -1.66 -20.42
C ARG A 176 33.92 -0.64 -20.77
N ASP A 177 34.87 -1.05 -21.60
CA ASP A 177 35.90 -0.17 -22.15
C ASP A 177 35.28 0.85 -23.14
N GLN A 178 36.03 1.88 -23.55
CA GLN A 178 35.61 2.88 -24.55
C GLN A 178 35.20 2.23 -25.88
N VAL A 179 35.80 1.09 -26.23
CA VAL A 179 35.47 0.26 -27.41
C VAL A 179 34.28 -0.69 -27.15
N GLY A 180 33.56 -0.53 -26.03
CA GLY A 180 32.38 -1.31 -25.65
C GLY A 180 32.65 -2.75 -25.19
N LYS A 181 33.91 -3.20 -25.23
CA LYS A 181 34.34 -4.55 -24.84
C LYS A 181 34.10 -4.79 -23.34
N PRO A 182 33.43 -5.88 -22.93
CA PRO A 182 33.20 -6.20 -21.53
C PRO A 182 34.41 -6.91 -20.90
N THR A 183 34.92 -6.36 -19.80
CA THR A 183 35.88 -6.99 -18.89
C THR A 183 35.14 -7.39 -17.62
N TYR A 184 34.85 -8.68 -17.47
CA TYR A 184 34.08 -9.23 -16.35
C TYR A 184 34.84 -9.19 -15.02
N ALA A 185 34.10 -9.04 -13.92
CA ALA A 185 34.67 -9.05 -12.58
C ALA A 185 35.32 -10.41 -12.22
N PRO A 186 36.44 -10.42 -11.47
CA PRO A 186 37.01 -11.64 -10.91
C PRO A 186 36.00 -12.39 -10.03
N ARG A 187 36.02 -13.73 -10.06
CA ARG A 187 35.12 -14.58 -9.24
C ARG A 187 35.30 -14.35 -7.74
N ASN A 188 36.52 -14.00 -7.34
CA ASN A 188 36.94 -13.79 -5.96
C ASN A 188 36.90 -12.30 -5.55
N LEU A 189 36.23 -11.44 -6.33
CA LEU A 189 36.06 -10.04 -5.95
C LEU A 189 35.09 -9.91 -4.77
N GLU A 190 35.57 -9.32 -3.68
CA GLU A 190 34.78 -8.96 -2.51
C GLU A 190 33.83 -7.78 -2.82
N PRO A 191 32.50 -7.93 -2.66
CA PRO A 191 31.59 -6.80 -2.65
C PRO A 191 31.83 -5.92 -1.42
N LYS A 192 32.02 -4.62 -1.63
CA LYS A 192 32.14 -3.59 -0.59
C LYS A 192 31.01 -2.56 -0.69
N THR A 193 30.63 -2.17 -1.90
CA THR A 193 29.44 -1.34 -2.16
C THR A 193 28.68 -1.83 -3.38
N LEU A 194 27.36 -1.69 -3.36
CA LEU A 194 26.49 -1.86 -4.53
C LEU A 194 25.62 -0.63 -4.70
N LEU A 195 25.76 0.02 -5.85
CA LEU A 195 24.81 1.02 -6.32
C LEU A 195 23.62 0.36 -7.01
N VAL A 196 22.42 0.84 -6.68
CA VAL A 196 21.18 0.58 -7.42
C VAL A 196 20.70 1.92 -7.98
N ASP A 197 20.89 2.14 -9.27
CA ASP A 197 20.51 3.36 -9.99
C ASP A 197 19.37 3.05 -10.98
N THR A 198 18.32 3.88 -10.98
CA THR A 198 17.06 3.62 -11.70
C THR A 198 16.38 4.93 -12.11
N LEU A 199 15.42 4.86 -13.04
CA LEU A 199 14.57 6.03 -13.38
C LEU A 199 13.71 6.56 -12.21
N ALA A 200 13.59 5.81 -11.10
CA ALA A 200 12.87 6.25 -9.89
C ALA A 200 13.78 6.91 -8.84
N GLY A 201 15.10 6.88 -9.03
CA GLY A 201 16.09 7.34 -8.06
C GLY A 201 17.28 6.39 -7.92
N ARG A 202 18.18 6.73 -7.00
CA ARG A 202 19.42 6.00 -6.67
C ARG A 202 19.41 5.58 -5.21
N TYR A 203 19.91 4.38 -4.94
CA TYR A 203 20.22 3.86 -3.60
C TYR A 203 21.63 3.27 -3.62
N GLU A 204 22.32 3.31 -2.47
CA GLU A 204 23.66 2.77 -2.31
C GLU A 204 23.69 1.88 -1.05
N ALA A 205 24.11 0.63 -1.22
CA ALA A 205 24.21 -0.35 -0.15
C ALA A 205 25.69 -0.63 0.14
N GLU A 206 26.13 -0.33 1.35
CA GLU A 206 27.45 -0.74 1.84
C GLU A 206 27.38 -2.16 2.42
N PHE A 207 28.44 -2.94 2.20
CA PHE A 207 28.60 -4.27 2.75
C PHE A 207 29.73 -4.25 3.78
N HIS A 208 29.35 -4.18 5.05
CA HIS A 208 30.26 -4.43 6.14
C HIS A 208 30.49 -5.95 6.28
N GLU A 209 31.67 -6.32 6.80
CA GLU A 209 32.16 -7.70 6.95
C GLU A 209 31.92 -8.27 8.35
#